data_AF-A0A173SI23-F1
#
_entry.id   AF-A0A173SI23-F1
#
_cell.length_a   1.000
_cell.length_b   1.000
_cell.length_c   1.000
_cell.angle_alpha   90.00
_cell.angle_beta   90.00
_cell.angle_gamma   90.00
#
_symmetry.space_group_name_H-M   'P 1'
#
loop_
_entity.id
_entity.type
_entity.pdbx_description
1 polymer ?
#
loop_
_entity_poly.entity_id
_entity_poly.type
_entity_poly.pdbx_seq_one_letter_code
_entity_poly.pdbx_strand_id
1 'polypeptide(L)'
;MAQPETLEIAHELLKNGHVVNITTNGTLRNRFQVLQNFSKEERERLHFSFSLHYLELKRLKLLDTFFDNVNFVKSIGCSFIVQINLCDEYIPVLDEIKSICMDKIGAWPQVAATRKENSNLSKIEFLTELSDEEYIARGKEFQSPLFDYTIENFNVKRTEFCYAGQRSGTLNLADGTLHKCYADPKPQRIFENPDDPIVFEPIGTNCGCAFCLNSSHFMSQGVIDNGDTRTYCGIRNRPEAGWFNETMQYALSGKLWDTNDSLNDVEQEKYNKKQKRVLIYYRIRGAIAKPIKKIIGRK
;
A
#
# COMPACT_ATOMS: atom_id res chain seq x y z
N MET A 1 5.10 -11.44 7.48
CA MET A 1 4.91 -12.85 7.90
C MET A 1 6.09 -13.46 8.65
N ALA A 2 7.32 -13.00 8.45
CA ALA A 2 8.47 -13.49 9.21
C ALA A 2 8.37 -13.20 10.73
N GLN A 3 7.76 -12.06 11.09
CA GLN A 3 7.45 -11.76 12.49
C GLN A 3 6.36 -12.73 13.02
N PRO A 4 6.58 -13.40 14.17
CA PRO A 4 5.64 -14.35 14.76
C PRO A 4 4.22 -13.81 14.92
N GLU A 5 4.11 -12.55 15.33
CA GLU A 5 2.87 -11.88 15.73
C GLU A 5 2.03 -11.45 14.52
N THR A 6 2.59 -11.43 13.30
CA THR A 6 1.87 -10.96 12.10
C THR A 6 0.53 -11.69 11.91
N LEU A 7 0.54 -13.02 12.05
CA LEU A 7 -0.66 -13.83 11.85
C LEU A 7 -1.60 -13.79 13.04
N GLU A 8 -1.07 -13.62 14.25
CA GLU A 8 -1.88 -13.46 15.47
C GLU A 8 -2.66 -12.15 15.42
N ILE A 9 -1.99 -11.03 15.11
CA ILE A 9 -2.62 -9.73 14.91
C ILE A 9 -3.65 -9.79 13.78
N ALA A 10 -3.31 -10.42 12.64
CA ALA A 10 -4.25 -10.57 11.54
C ALA A 10 -5.49 -11.37 11.95
N HIS A 11 -5.33 -12.44 12.72
CA HIS A 11 -6.43 -13.25 13.23
C HIS A 11 -7.35 -12.44 14.17
N GLU A 12 -6.79 -11.67 15.11
CA GLU A 12 -7.58 -10.81 15.98
C GLU A 12 -8.33 -9.73 15.21
N LEU A 13 -7.73 -9.14 14.17
CA LEU A 13 -8.43 -8.21 13.28
C LEU A 13 -9.59 -8.88 12.52
N LEU A 14 -9.38 -10.11 12.02
CA LEU A 14 -10.42 -10.88 11.33
C LEU A 14 -11.58 -11.25 12.28
N LYS A 15 -11.31 -11.61 13.53
CA LYS A 15 -12.35 -11.85 14.54
C LYS A 15 -13.22 -10.62 14.80
N ASN A 16 -12.64 -9.43 14.66
CA ASN A 16 -13.36 -8.15 14.78
C ASN A 16 -14.11 -7.73 13.50
N GLY A 17 -14.21 -8.60 12.50
CA GLY A 17 -14.95 -8.31 11.26
C GLY A 17 -14.15 -7.54 10.20
N HIS A 18 -12.86 -7.26 10.44
CA HIS A 18 -12.05 -6.54 9.46
C HIS A 18 -11.71 -7.38 8.24
N VAL A 19 -11.40 -6.69 7.15
CA VAL A 19 -10.70 -7.24 5.99
C VAL A 19 -9.22 -6.98 6.16
N VAL A 20 -8.38 -7.99 5.92
CA VAL A 20 -6.93 -7.91 6.17
C VAL A 20 -6.17 -8.21 4.89
N ASN A 21 -5.24 -7.33 4.53
CA ASN A 21 -4.25 -7.58 3.49
C ASN A 21 -2.86 -7.79 4.08
N ILE A 22 -2.18 -8.89 3.70
CA ILE A 22 -0.79 -9.17 4.10
C ILE A 22 0.12 -9.12 2.86
N THR A 23 1.08 -8.21 2.87
CA THR A 23 2.14 -8.17 1.85
C THR A 23 3.30 -9.10 2.25
N THR A 24 3.76 -9.96 1.33
CA THR A 24 4.79 -10.97 1.62
C THR A 24 5.58 -11.38 0.37
N ASN A 25 6.81 -11.85 0.57
CA ASN A 25 7.61 -12.51 -0.47
C ASN A 25 7.24 -13.99 -0.68
N GLY A 26 6.26 -14.54 0.05
CA GLY A 26 5.67 -15.85 -0.23
C GLY A 26 6.54 -17.08 0.05
N THR A 27 7.66 -16.97 0.77
CA THR A 27 8.62 -18.10 0.88
C THR A 27 8.46 -18.99 2.12
N LEU A 28 7.64 -18.60 3.11
CA LEU A 28 7.54 -19.29 4.40
C LEU A 28 6.35 -20.27 4.48
N ARG A 29 6.51 -21.48 3.92
CA ARG A 29 5.45 -22.51 3.85
C ARG A 29 4.74 -22.78 5.19
N ASN A 30 5.50 -22.95 6.27
CA ASN A 30 4.95 -23.26 7.59
C ASN A 30 4.03 -22.14 8.11
N ARG A 31 4.28 -20.88 7.71
CA ARG A 31 3.45 -19.74 8.13
C ARG A 31 2.09 -19.75 7.42
N PHE A 32 2.04 -20.15 6.14
CA PHE A 32 0.78 -20.29 5.42
C PHE A 32 -0.07 -21.45 5.95
N GLN A 33 0.54 -22.55 6.39
CA GLN A 33 -0.21 -23.69 6.93
C GLN A 33 -1.04 -23.33 8.18
N VAL A 34 -0.64 -22.34 8.96
CA VAL A 34 -1.39 -21.84 10.12
C VAL A 34 -2.79 -21.35 9.72
N LEU A 35 -2.98 -20.88 8.49
CA LEU A 35 -4.26 -20.38 7.98
C LEU A 35 -5.34 -21.46 7.90
N GLN A 36 -4.98 -22.74 7.96
CA GLN A 36 -5.95 -23.84 8.02
C GLN A 36 -6.76 -23.82 9.33
N ASN A 37 -6.22 -23.19 10.37
CA ASN A 37 -6.90 -23.01 11.65
C ASN A 37 -7.92 -21.87 11.63
N PHE A 38 -7.97 -21.07 10.56
CA PHE A 38 -8.90 -19.96 10.44
C PHE A 38 -10.21 -20.49 9.86
N SER A 39 -11.33 -19.96 10.33
CA SER A 39 -12.66 -20.25 9.79
C SER A 39 -12.75 -19.86 8.31
N LYS A 40 -13.78 -20.37 7.63
CA LYS A 40 -14.02 -20.04 6.23
C LYS A 40 -14.23 -18.52 6.05
N GLU A 41 -15.03 -17.90 6.90
CA GLU A 41 -15.33 -16.47 6.83
C GLU A 41 -14.09 -15.59 7.05
N GLU A 42 -13.22 -15.96 7.99
CA GLU A 42 -11.95 -15.27 8.22
C GLU A 42 -11.02 -15.36 7.01
N ARG A 43 -10.93 -16.54 6.37
CA ARG A 43 -10.16 -16.73 5.14
C ARG A 43 -10.72 -15.93 3.97
N GLU A 44 -12.05 -15.85 3.87
CA GLU A 44 -12.72 -15.06 2.83
C GLU A 44 -12.43 -13.56 2.97
N ARG A 45 -12.18 -13.05 4.19
CA ARG A 45 -11.78 -11.66 4.46
C ARG A 45 -10.26 -11.44 4.49
N LEU A 46 -9.47 -12.48 4.16
CA LEU A 46 -8.02 -12.42 4.13
C LEU A 46 -7.50 -12.35 2.68
N HIS A 47 -6.66 -11.36 2.43
CA HIS A 47 -6.06 -11.07 1.14
C HIS A 47 -4.53 -11.03 1.25
N PHE A 48 -3.83 -11.51 0.22
CA PHE A 48 -2.37 -11.52 0.17
C PHE A 48 -1.83 -10.73 -1.02
N SER A 49 -0.89 -9.83 -0.77
CA SER A 49 -0.10 -9.19 -1.83
C SER A 49 1.27 -9.84 -1.92
N PHE A 50 1.46 -10.72 -2.90
CA PHE A 50 2.72 -11.42 -3.10
C PHE A 50 3.69 -10.61 -3.96
N SER A 51 4.87 -10.32 -3.41
CA SER A 51 5.98 -9.69 -4.12
C SER A 51 6.85 -10.76 -4.78
N LEU A 52 6.71 -10.91 -6.09
CA LEU A 52 7.50 -11.84 -6.89
C LEU A 52 8.88 -11.25 -7.17
N HIS A 53 9.84 -11.52 -6.28
CA HIS A 53 11.25 -11.19 -6.50
C HIS A 53 11.91 -12.25 -7.39
N TYR A 54 11.50 -12.30 -8.67
CA TYR A 54 11.72 -13.42 -9.57
C TYR A 54 13.17 -13.93 -9.62
N LEU A 55 14.13 -13.05 -9.90
CA LEU A 55 15.55 -13.44 -10.03
C LEU A 55 16.13 -13.98 -8.71
N GLU A 56 15.77 -13.38 -7.58
CA GLU A 56 16.25 -13.81 -6.27
C GLU A 56 15.62 -15.16 -5.88
N LEU A 57 14.33 -15.35 -6.13
CA LEU A 57 13.65 -16.63 -5.92
C LEU A 57 14.23 -17.72 -6.83
N LYS A 58 14.59 -17.39 -8.08
CA LYS A 58 15.26 -18.33 -9.00
C LYS A 58 16.65 -18.71 -8.47
N ARG A 59 17.46 -17.73 -8.05
CA ARG A 59 18.80 -17.93 -7.46
C ARG A 59 18.74 -18.83 -6.21
N LEU A 60 17.75 -18.61 -5.36
CA LEU A 60 17.54 -19.37 -4.12
C LEU A 60 16.77 -20.70 -4.32
N LYS A 61 16.32 -21.01 -5.55
CA LYS A 61 15.47 -22.17 -5.86
C LYS A 61 14.16 -22.21 -5.05
N LEU A 62 13.56 -21.04 -4.84
CA LEU A 62 12.32 -20.84 -4.07
C LEU A 62 11.10 -20.50 -4.94
N LEU A 63 11.22 -20.53 -6.27
CA LEU A 63 10.09 -20.24 -7.17
C LEU A 63 8.92 -21.22 -6.97
N ASP A 64 9.19 -22.52 -6.89
CA ASP A 64 8.13 -23.51 -6.65
C ASP A 64 7.46 -23.28 -5.30
N THR A 65 8.25 -23.01 -4.25
CA THR A 65 7.70 -22.68 -2.91
C THR A 65 6.82 -21.43 -2.96
N PHE A 66 7.22 -20.40 -3.70
CA PHE A 66 6.42 -19.19 -3.88
C PHE A 66 5.07 -19.49 -4.52
N PHE A 67 5.06 -20.17 -5.66
CA PHE A 67 3.82 -20.46 -6.39
C PHE A 67 2.95 -21.50 -5.67
N ASP A 68 3.54 -22.49 -4.99
CA ASP A 68 2.82 -23.43 -4.13
C ASP A 68 2.08 -22.69 -3.02
N ASN A 69 2.71 -21.68 -2.41
CA ASN A 69 2.07 -20.88 -1.36
C ASN A 69 0.96 -19.97 -1.92
N VAL A 70 1.14 -19.38 -3.10
CA VAL A 70 0.09 -18.62 -3.79
C VAL A 70 -1.12 -19.51 -4.09
N ASN A 71 -0.89 -20.68 -4.67
CA ASN A 71 -1.95 -21.64 -4.99
C ASN A 71 -2.60 -22.22 -3.72
N PHE A 72 -1.83 -22.39 -2.65
CA PHE A 72 -2.35 -22.81 -1.36
C PHE A 72 -3.31 -21.77 -0.76
N VAL A 73 -2.97 -20.48 -0.74
CA VAL A 73 -3.90 -19.47 -0.19
C VAL A 73 -5.18 -19.37 -1.02
N LYS A 74 -5.07 -19.53 -2.36
CA LYS A 74 -6.22 -19.61 -3.25
C LYS A 74 -7.10 -20.83 -2.93
N SER A 75 -6.50 -22.01 -2.77
CA SER A 75 -7.26 -23.25 -2.56
C SER A 75 -8.02 -23.29 -1.23
N ILE A 76 -7.55 -22.54 -0.23
CA ILE A 76 -8.26 -22.37 1.05
C ILE A 76 -9.24 -21.19 1.05
N GLY A 77 -9.47 -20.52 -0.08
CA GLY A 77 -10.49 -19.48 -0.24
C GLY A 77 -10.05 -18.05 0.08
N CYS A 78 -8.76 -17.81 0.34
CA CYS A 78 -8.23 -16.46 0.47
C CYS A 78 -8.10 -15.80 -0.91
N SER A 79 -8.11 -14.47 -0.92
CA SER A 79 -7.78 -13.70 -2.14
C SER A 79 -6.29 -13.37 -2.20
N PHE A 80 -5.79 -13.08 -3.39
CA PHE A 80 -4.40 -12.70 -3.56
C PHE A 80 -4.17 -11.84 -4.79
N ILE A 81 -3.02 -11.18 -4.83
CA ILE A 81 -2.41 -10.63 -6.03
C ILE A 81 -0.96 -11.07 -6.11
N VAL A 82 -0.43 -11.18 -7.32
CA VAL A 82 1.02 -11.31 -7.55
C VAL A 82 1.51 -10.06 -8.26
N GLN A 83 2.56 -9.46 -7.74
CA GLN A 83 3.13 -8.21 -8.24
C GLN A 83 4.65 -8.30 -8.39
N ILE A 84 5.18 -7.67 -9.43
CA ILE A 84 6.60 -7.35 -9.58
C ILE A 84 6.85 -5.84 -9.42
N ASN A 85 8.03 -5.48 -8.94
CA ASN A 85 8.57 -4.14 -9.12
C ASN A 85 9.39 -4.15 -10.40
N LEU A 86 9.02 -3.34 -11.40
CA LEU A 86 9.75 -3.29 -12.66
C LEU A 86 11.13 -2.67 -12.42
N CYS A 87 12.19 -3.44 -12.67
CA CYS A 87 13.57 -3.01 -12.57
C CYS A 87 14.35 -3.47 -13.80
N ASP A 88 15.51 -2.88 -14.03
CA ASP A 88 16.31 -3.10 -15.23
C ASP A 88 16.74 -4.57 -15.38
N GLU A 89 17.02 -5.24 -14.26
CA GLU A 89 17.40 -6.65 -14.24
C GLU A 89 16.27 -7.57 -14.73
N TYR A 90 15.01 -7.13 -14.68
CA TYR A 90 13.88 -7.90 -15.19
C TYR A 90 13.68 -7.74 -16.69
N ILE A 91 14.18 -6.65 -17.30
CA ILE A 91 13.99 -6.36 -18.73
C ILE A 91 14.36 -7.54 -19.65
N PRO A 92 15.51 -8.24 -19.44
CA PRO A 92 15.88 -9.38 -20.28
C PRO A 92 15.02 -10.63 -20.08
N VAL A 93 14.21 -10.69 -19.02
CA VAL A 93 13.46 -11.89 -18.59
C VAL A 93 11.96 -11.64 -18.41
N LEU A 94 11.41 -10.52 -18.90
CA LEU A 94 9.99 -10.20 -18.75
C LEU A 94 9.08 -11.28 -19.32
N ASP A 95 9.43 -11.85 -20.48
CA ASP A 95 8.64 -12.92 -21.10
C ASP A 95 8.71 -14.23 -20.31
N GLU A 96 9.84 -14.53 -19.66
CA GLU A 96 9.95 -15.66 -18.74
C GLU A 96 9.03 -15.46 -17.53
N ILE A 97 9.01 -14.23 -16.96
CA ILE A 97 8.12 -13.86 -15.85
C ILE A 97 6.64 -13.96 -16.25
N LYS A 98 6.27 -13.44 -17.44
CA LYS A 98 4.90 -13.55 -17.96
C LYS A 98 4.49 -15.01 -18.15
N SER A 99 5.36 -15.81 -18.75
CA SER A 99 5.13 -17.23 -19.03
C SER A 99 4.92 -18.04 -17.76
N ILE A 100 5.82 -17.92 -16.78
CA ILE A 100 5.70 -18.67 -15.53
C ILE A 100 4.48 -18.25 -14.71
N CYS A 101 4.11 -16.95 -14.70
CA CYS A 101 2.89 -16.52 -14.01
C CYS A 101 1.63 -17.02 -14.72
N MET A 102 1.61 -16.99 -16.06
CA MET A 102 0.49 -17.56 -16.83
C MET A 102 0.33 -19.06 -16.53
N ASP A 103 1.42 -19.83 -16.55
CA ASP A 103 1.42 -21.26 -16.25
C ASP A 103 0.96 -21.56 -14.80
N LYS A 104 1.54 -20.86 -13.81
CA LYS A 104 1.36 -21.21 -12.40
C LYS A 104 0.13 -20.62 -11.74
N ILE A 105 -0.32 -19.45 -12.18
CA ILE A 105 -1.39 -18.68 -11.54
C ILE A 105 -2.42 -18.11 -12.52
N GLY A 106 -2.33 -18.46 -13.82
CA GLY A 106 -3.36 -18.18 -14.82
C GLY A 106 -3.44 -16.74 -15.33
N ALA A 107 -2.56 -15.84 -14.87
CA ALA A 107 -2.53 -14.46 -15.34
C ALA A 107 -1.13 -13.84 -15.15
N TRP A 108 -0.87 -12.76 -15.89
CA TRP A 108 0.33 -11.96 -15.70
C TRP A 108 0.29 -11.19 -14.39
N PRO A 109 1.46 -10.96 -13.76
CA PRO A 109 1.53 -10.20 -12.52
C PRO A 109 1.08 -8.75 -12.74
N GLN A 110 0.66 -8.10 -11.66
CA GLN A 110 0.57 -6.64 -11.64
C GLN A 110 1.98 -6.05 -11.58
N VAL A 111 2.14 -4.80 -12.02
CA VAL A 111 3.43 -4.13 -12.08
C VAL A 111 3.41 -2.87 -11.21
N ALA A 112 4.37 -2.76 -10.30
CA ALA A 112 4.71 -1.51 -9.61
C ALA A 112 5.87 -0.83 -10.33
N ALA A 113 5.79 0.50 -10.42
CA ALA A 113 6.93 1.30 -10.83
C ALA A 113 7.95 1.42 -9.69
N THR A 114 9.20 1.03 -9.94
CA THR A 114 10.31 1.23 -9.00
C THR A 114 10.77 2.68 -9.06
N ARG A 115 11.04 3.27 -7.89
CA ARG A 115 11.31 4.69 -7.73
C ARG A 115 12.68 4.88 -7.08
N LYS A 116 13.39 5.94 -7.43
CA LYS A 116 14.60 6.34 -6.71
C LYS A 116 14.23 6.78 -5.30
N GLU A 117 14.93 6.26 -4.29
CA GLU A 117 14.79 6.69 -2.90
C GLU A 117 15.83 7.76 -2.57
N ASN A 118 15.42 9.03 -2.51
CA ASN A 118 16.29 10.11 -2.04
C ASN A 118 15.47 11.16 -1.27
N SER A 119 16.01 11.60 -0.13
CA SER A 119 15.37 12.52 0.81
C SER A 119 15.17 13.95 0.28
N ASN A 120 15.83 14.33 -0.82
CA ASN A 120 15.82 15.69 -1.37
C ASN A 120 15.14 15.79 -2.75
N LEU A 121 14.34 14.82 -3.14
CA LEU A 121 13.68 14.82 -4.44
C LEU A 121 12.52 15.83 -4.48
N SER A 122 12.62 16.81 -5.39
CA SER A 122 11.51 17.70 -5.76
C SER A 122 10.46 16.99 -6.63
N LYS A 123 10.87 15.93 -7.32
CA LYS A 123 10.06 15.03 -8.14
C LYS A 123 10.56 13.59 -7.98
N ILE A 124 9.68 12.61 -8.10
CA ILE A 124 10.06 11.21 -8.15
C ILE A 124 10.54 10.85 -9.55
N GLU A 125 11.54 10.00 -9.58
CA GLU A 125 12.12 9.45 -10.79
C GLU A 125 12.02 7.93 -10.74
N PHE A 126 11.88 7.30 -11.90
CA PHE A 126 12.00 5.86 -12.00
C PHE A 126 13.44 5.43 -11.67
N LEU A 127 13.59 4.30 -10.99
CA LEU A 127 14.89 3.67 -10.77
C LEU A 127 15.19 2.78 -11.97
N THR A 128 15.74 3.37 -13.03
CA THR A 128 16.04 2.72 -14.31
C THR A 128 17.09 3.52 -15.08
N GLU A 129 17.83 2.85 -15.94
CA GLU A 129 18.73 3.43 -16.96
C GLU A 129 18.00 3.72 -18.29
N LEU A 130 16.74 3.29 -18.43
CA LEU A 130 15.89 3.59 -19.59
C LEU A 130 15.38 5.03 -19.56
N SER A 131 14.93 5.54 -20.72
CA SER A 131 14.08 6.73 -20.74
C SER A 131 12.72 6.45 -20.07
N ASP A 132 12.04 7.51 -19.61
CA ASP A 132 10.70 7.40 -19.01
C ASP A 132 9.72 6.73 -20.01
N GLU A 133 9.79 7.08 -21.30
CA GLU A 133 8.95 6.51 -22.35
C GLU A 133 9.19 5.00 -22.53
N GLU A 134 10.47 4.58 -22.59
CA GLU A 134 10.83 3.17 -22.73
C GLU A 134 10.43 2.36 -21.49
N TYR A 135 10.68 2.89 -20.30
CA TYR A 135 10.30 2.25 -19.05
C TYR A 135 8.78 2.06 -18.95
N ILE A 136 8.01 3.09 -19.29
CA ILE A 136 6.54 3.02 -19.33
C ILE A 136 6.08 2.00 -20.39
N ALA A 137 6.71 1.97 -21.56
CA ALA A 137 6.38 1.00 -22.60
C ALA A 137 6.58 -0.44 -22.11
N ARG A 138 7.70 -0.74 -21.43
CA ARG A 138 7.99 -2.07 -20.85
C ARG A 138 6.96 -2.48 -19.79
N GLY A 139 6.57 -1.55 -18.92
CA GLY A 139 5.53 -1.83 -17.93
C GLY A 139 4.14 -2.09 -18.54
N LYS A 140 3.79 -1.37 -19.62
CA LYS A 140 2.51 -1.54 -20.34
C LYS A 140 2.36 -2.89 -21.02
N GLU A 141 3.44 -3.59 -21.32
CA GLU A 141 3.39 -4.96 -21.87
C GLU A 141 2.65 -5.95 -20.97
N PHE A 142 2.60 -5.70 -19.65
CA PHE A 142 1.90 -6.56 -18.68
C PHE A 142 0.40 -6.28 -18.61
N GLN A 143 -0.11 -5.27 -19.34
CA GLN A 143 -1.52 -4.87 -19.30
C GLN A 143 -2.01 -4.75 -17.85
N SER A 144 -1.21 -4.07 -17.02
CA SER A 144 -1.37 -3.97 -15.57
C SER A 144 -2.12 -2.67 -15.25
N PRO A 145 -3.43 -2.72 -14.89
CA PRO A 145 -4.18 -1.51 -14.57
C PRO A 145 -3.58 -0.77 -13.36
N LEU A 146 -2.92 -1.49 -12.46
CA LEU A 146 -2.18 -0.91 -11.34
C LEU A 146 -1.02 -0.03 -11.82
N PHE A 147 -0.35 -0.46 -12.90
CA PHE A 147 0.77 0.28 -13.48
C PHE A 147 0.27 1.54 -14.16
N ASP A 148 -0.75 1.42 -15.02
CA ASP A 148 -1.38 2.55 -15.70
C ASP A 148 -1.87 3.59 -14.68
N TYR A 149 -2.55 3.15 -13.62
CA TYR A 149 -2.99 4.02 -12.52
C TYR A 149 -1.81 4.72 -11.83
N THR A 150 -0.71 3.99 -11.63
CA THR A 150 0.49 4.54 -10.99
C THR A 150 1.16 5.59 -11.86
N ILE A 151 1.26 5.35 -13.17
CA ILE A 151 1.85 6.29 -14.14
C ILE A 151 1.00 7.56 -14.26
N GLU A 152 -0.32 7.43 -14.34
CA GLU A 152 -1.24 8.58 -14.38
C GLU A 152 -1.08 9.50 -13.16
N ASN A 153 -0.83 8.91 -11.98
CA ASN A 153 -0.66 9.65 -10.73
C ASN A 153 0.80 9.99 -10.42
N PHE A 154 1.73 9.66 -11.31
CA PHE A 154 3.16 9.86 -11.08
C PHE A 154 3.48 11.36 -11.10
N ASN A 155 4.13 11.86 -10.04
CA ASN A 155 4.40 13.30 -9.85
C ASN A 155 3.17 14.22 -9.85
N VAL A 156 1.96 13.70 -9.66
CA VAL A 156 0.74 14.52 -9.56
C VAL A 156 0.51 14.95 -8.11
N LYS A 157 0.65 16.26 -7.86
CA LYS A 157 0.30 16.88 -6.58
C LYS A 157 -1.21 16.84 -6.38
N ARG A 158 -1.65 16.28 -5.25
CA ARG A 158 -3.06 16.35 -4.84
C ARG A 158 -3.33 17.64 -4.07
N THR A 159 -4.38 18.33 -4.47
CA THR A 159 -4.84 19.61 -3.88
C THR A 159 -6.26 19.53 -3.33
N GLU A 160 -6.96 18.43 -3.62
CA GLU A 160 -8.29 18.14 -3.10
C GLU A 160 -8.26 17.90 -1.58
N PHE A 161 -9.44 17.93 -0.96
CA PHE A 161 -9.57 17.63 0.45
C PHE A 161 -9.25 16.15 0.73
N CYS A 162 -8.16 15.90 1.46
CA CYS A 162 -7.69 14.55 1.77
C CYS A 162 -8.14 14.10 3.15
N TYR A 163 -8.92 13.02 3.21
CA TYR A 163 -9.42 12.40 4.44
C TYR A 163 -8.42 11.45 5.11
N ALA A 164 -7.15 11.43 4.68
CA ALA A 164 -6.13 10.67 5.38
C ALA A 164 -6.03 11.16 6.84
N GLY A 165 -6.07 10.23 7.78
CA GLY A 165 -6.27 10.46 9.22
C GLY A 165 -7.70 10.27 9.71
N GLN A 166 -8.71 10.38 8.85
CA GLN A 166 -10.10 9.98 9.13
C GLN A 166 -10.44 8.63 8.50
N ARG A 167 -10.11 8.46 7.21
CA ARG A 167 -10.39 7.25 6.43
C ARG A 167 -9.18 6.32 6.30
N SER A 168 -7.99 6.78 6.65
CA SER A 168 -6.77 5.98 6.59
C SER A 168 -5.72 6.43 7.60
N GLY A 169 -4.72 5.59 7.82
CA GLY A 169 -3.57 5.91 8.65
C GLY A 169 -2.43 4.93 8.39
N THR A 170 -1.25 5.23 8.91
CA THR A 170 -0.12 4.31 8.94
C THR A 170 0.29 4.10 10.39
N LEU A 171 0.12 2.87 10.88
CA LEU A 171 0.46 2.46 12.24
C LEU A 171 1.77 1.66 12.22
N ASN A 172 2.74 2.10 13.02
CA ASN A 172 3.87 1.26 13.37
C ASN A 172 3.45 0.31 14.51
N LEU A 173 3.28 -0.96 14.17
CA LEU A 173 2.88 -1.99 15.14
C LEU A 173 3.94 -2.29 16.20
N ALA A 174 5.19 -1.85 16.03
CA ALA A 174 6.23 -2.06 17.03
C ALA A 174 6.11 -1.11 18.24
N ASP A 175 5.59 0.11 18.04
CA ASP A 175 5.63 1.17 19.06
C ASP A 175 4.34 2.01 19.15
N GLY A 176 3.30 1.63 18.42
CA GLY A 176 2.01 2.32 18.44
C GLY A 176 2.04 3.70 17.79
N THR A 177 3.05 4.04 16.98
CA THR A 177 3.07 5.32 16.26
C THR A 177 2.03 5.32 15.15
N LEU A 178 0.93 6.04 15.34
CA LEU A 178 -0.11 6.24 14.34
C LEU A 178 0.05 7.61 13.67
N HIS A 179 0.38 7.61 12.38
CA HIS A 179 0.34 8.81 11.53
C HIS A 179 -0.95 8.83 10.71
N LYS A 180 -1.47 10.04 10.42
CA LYS A 180 -2.56 10.23 9.45
C LYS A 180 -2.19 9.73 8.04
N CYS A 181 -0.93 9.93 7.66
CA CYS A 181 -0.33 9.52 6.39
C CYS A 181 1.20 9.64 6.49
N TYR A 182 1.94 9.20 5.47
CA TYR A 182 3.41 9.26 5.40
C TYR A 182 4.03 10.65 5.61
N ALA A 183 3.31 11.75 5.31
CA ALA A 183 3.80 13.12 5.51
C ALA A 183 3.18 13.83 6.73
N ASP A 184 2.55 13.08 7.63
CA ASP A 184 2.02 13.64 8.87
C ASP A 184 3.15 13.96 9.86
N PRO A 185 3.40 15.24 10.20
CA PRO A 185 4.45 15.62 11.13
C PRO A 185 4.10 15.36 12.59
N LYS A 186 2.84 14.99 12.90
CA LYS A 186 2.34 14.85 14.27
C LYS A 186 1.66 13.49 14.49
N PRO A 187 2.44 12.40 14.66
CA PRO A 187 1.87 11.11 15.03
C PRO A 187 1.27 11.09 16.44
N GLN A 188 0.41 10.11 16.67
CA GLN A 188 -0.15 9.72 17.97
C GLN A 188 0.57 8.46 18.48
N ARG A 189 0.72 8.31 19.80
CA ARG A 189 1.31 7.12 20.44
C ARG A 189 0.21 6.27 21.09
N ILE A 190 -0.48 5.47 20.28
CA ILE A 190 -1.74 4.83 20.70
C ILE A 190 -1.54 3.61 21.62
N PHE A 191 -0.30 3.13 21.79
CA PHE A 191 0.00 2.04 22.72
C PHE A 191 0.39 2.52 24.12
N GLU A 192 0.71 3.81 24.29
CA GLU A 192 1.07 4.37 25.61
C GLU A 192 -0.16 4.33 26.54
N ASN A 193 -1.33 4.71 26.03
CA ASN A 193 -2.62 4.62 26.71
C ASN A 193 -3.68 4.01 25.76
N PRO A 194 -3.82 2.68 25.71
CA PRO A 194 -4.74 2.02 24.77
C PRO A 194 -6.23 2.35 24.99
N ASP A 195 -6.60 2.80 26.19
CA ASP A 195 -7.97 3.19 26.55
C ASP A 195 -8.33 4.62 26.10
N ASP A 196 -7.33 5.44 25.73
CA ASP A 196 -7.57 6.78 25.23
C ASP A 196 -8.17 6.73 23.81
N PRO A 197 -9.16 7.59 23.49
CA PRO A 197 -9.74 7.62 22.16
C PRO A 197 -8.70 8.05 21.11
N ILE A 198 -8.65 7.32 20.00
CA ILE A 198 -7.84 7.69 18.85
C ILE A 198 -8.43 8.95 18.19
N VAL A 199 -7.59 9.95 17.93
CA VAL A 199 -8.03 11.19 17.26
C VAL A 199 -7.99 11.00 15.76
N PHE A 200 -9.16 10.89 15.14
CA PHE A 200 -9.33 10.78 13.69
C PHE A 200 -9.57 12.14 13.04
N GLU A 201 -8.55 12.71 12.42
CA GLU A 201 -8.60 14.04 11.80
C GLU A 201 -7.95 14.04 10.43
N PRO A 202 -8.56 14.70 9.43
CA PRO A 202 -8.06 14.66 8.07
C PRO A 202 -6.77 15.50 7.94
N ILE A 203 -6.06 15.29 6.83
CA ILE A 203 -4.98 16.18 6.37
C ILE A 203 -5.57 17.42 5.69
N GLY A 204 -6.72 17.29 5.03
CA GLY A 204 -7.33 18.36 4.24
C GLY A 204 -6.49 18.71 3.00
N THR A 205 -6.51 19.97 2.59
CA THR A 205 -5.84 20.45 1.35
C THR A 205 -4.37 20.82 1.55
N ASN A 206 -3.84 20.69 2.77
CA ASN A 206 -2.50 21.12 3.15
C ASN A 206 -1.47 19.98 3.13
N CYS A 207 -1.67 18.95 2.29
CA CYS A 207 -0.74 17.82 2.18
C CYS A 207 0.69 18.31 1.88
N GLY A 208 1.68 17.81 2.64
CA GLY A 208 3.09 18.16 2.46
C GLY A 208 3.80 17.44 1.32
N CYS A 209 3.25 16.32 0.83
CA CYS A 209 3.90 15.51 -0.22
C CYS A 209 3.87 16.22 -1.58
N ALA A 210 4.93 16.14 -2.38
CA ALA A 210 4.91 16.64 -3.76
C ALA A 210 3.90 15.88 -4.67
N PHE A 211 3.56 14.64 -4.30
CA PHE A 211 2.63 13.75 -4.99
C PHE A 211 2.05 12.74 -3.97
N CYS A 212 0.99 12.00 -4.32
CA CYS A 212 0.47 10.98 -3.41
C CYS A 212 1.35 9.73 -3.42
N LEU A 213 2.12 9.51 -2.33
CA LEU A 213 3.07 8.39 -2.19
C LEU A 213 2.43 7.02 -2.44
N ASN A 214 1.17 6.87 -2.02
CA ASN A 214 0.42 5.61 -2.10
C ASN A 214 -0.93 5.79 -2.80
N SER A 215 -0.95 6.53 -3.93
CA SER A 215 -2.16 6.83 -4.71
C SER A 215 -2.99 5.57 -5.02
N SER A 216 -2.32 4.51 -5.45
CA SER A 216 -2.98 3.25 -5.83
C SER A 216 -3.67 2.54 -4.65
N HIS A 217 -3.36 2.85 -3.39
CA HIS A 217 -4.10 2.34 -2.24
C HIS A 217 -5.10 3.37 -1.73
N PHE A 218 -4.68 4.61 -1.49
CA PHE A 218 -5.52 5.62 -0.85
C PHE A 218 -6.61 6.14 -1.78
N MET A 219 -6.28 6.51 -3.01
CA MET A 219 -7.26 7.10 -3.93
C MET A 219 -8.20 6.05 -4.51
N SER A 220 -7.68 4.86 -4.84
CA SER A 220 -8.52 3.74 -5.28
C SER A 220 -9.51 3.26 -4.21
N GLN A 221 -9.25 3.53 -2.92
CA GLN A 221 -10.17 3.26 -1.81
C GLN A 221 -10.95 4.50 -1.34
N GLY A 222 -10.80 5.67 -1.95
CA GLY A 222 -11.63 6.84 -1.63
C GLY A 222 -11.22 7.64 -0.39
N VAL A 223 -9.92 7.70 -0.11
CA VAL A 223 -9.35 8.61 0.90
C VAL A 223 -9.39 10.08 0.44
N ILE A 224 -9.47 10.34 -0.86
CA ILE A 224 -9.58 11.68 -1.44
C ILE A 224 -10.83 11.72 -2.30
N ASP A 225 -11.72 12.70 -2.07
CA ASP A 225 -12.95 12.88 -2.85
C ASP A 225 -12.61 13.62 -4.16
N ASN A 226 -12.15 12.86 -5.17
CA ASN A 226 -11.68 13.40 -6.45
C ASN A 226 -12.52 12.93 -7.66
N GLY A 227 -13.62 12.22 -7.42
CA GLY A 227 -14.47 11.66 -8.47
C GLY A 227 -13.91 10.44 -9.21
N ASP A 228 -12.75 9.91 -8.81
CA ASP A 228 -12.18 8.70 -9.43
C ASP A 228 -12.97 7.45 -9.01
N THR A 229 -13.67 6.85 -9.97
CA THR A 229 -14.54 5.68 -9.76
C THR A 229 -13.77 4.35 -9.75
N ARG A 230 -12.48 4.34 -10.10
CA ARG A 230 -11.67 3.11 -10.09
C ARG A 230 -11.42 2.63 -8.66
N THR A 231 -11.56 1.34 -8.43
CA THR A 231 -11.53 0.75 -7.09
C THR A 231 -10.23 0.00 -6.81
N TYR A 232 -9.95 -0.35 -5.55
CA TYR A 232 -8.75 -1.12 -5.22
C TYR A 232 -8.72 -2.45 -5.97
N CYS A 233 -9.85 -3.17 -5.95
CA CYS A 233 -10.05 -4.42 -6.69
C CYS A 233 -9.96 -4.18 -8.19
N GLY A 234 -10.63 -3.15 -8.72
CA GLY A 234 -10.68 -2.86 -10.16
C GLY A 234 -9.31 -2.62 -10.79
N ILE A 235 -8.36 -2.05 -10.06
CA ILE A 235 -7.00 -1.82 -10.59
C ILE A 235 -6.02 -2.98 -10.32
N ARG A 236 -6.43 -4.06 -9.64
CA ARG A 236 -5.54 -5.15 -9.21
C ARG A 236 -6.00 -6.56 -9.56
N ASN A 237 -7.29 -6.76 -9.71
CA ASN A 237 -7.85 -8.08 -9.96
C ASN A 237 -7.45 -8.59 -11.36
N ARG A 238 -7.23 -9.90 -11.44
CA ARG A 238 -7.17 -10.69 -12.68
C ARG A 238 -8.36 -11.65 -12.62
N PRO A 239 -9.57 -11.20 -13.01
CA PRO A 239 -10.78 -12.02 -12.90
C PRO A 239 -10.69 -13.34 -13.66
N GLU A 240 -9.96 -13.36 -14.79
CA GLU A 240 -9.66 -14.55 -15.58
C GLU A 240 -8.93 -15.64 -14.78
N ALA A 241 -8.19 -15.25 -13.73
CA ALA A 241 -7.44 -16.13 -12.86
C ALA A 241 -8.09 -16.33 -11.48
N GLY A 242 -9.22 -15.68 -11.19
CA GLY A 242 -9.92 -15.79 -9.91
C GLY A 242 -9.05 -15.36 -8.71
N TRP A 243 -8.42 -14.20 -8.81
CA TRP A 243 -7.54 -13.66 -7.77
C TRP A 243 -8.30 -13.16 -6.52
N PHE A 244 -9.54 -12.72 -6.69
CA PHE A 244 -10.40 -12.26 -5.62
C PHE A 244 -11.59 -13.21 -5.46
N ASN A 245 -11.89 -13.58 -4.22
CA ASN A 245 -13.16 -14.19 -3.85
C ASN A 245 -14.27 -13.12 -3.79
N GLU A 246 -15.52 -13.56 -3.67
CA GLU A 246 -16.70 -12.67 -3.67
C GLU A 246 -16.66 -11.65 -2.52
N THR A 247 -16.27 -12.08 -1.31
CA THR A 247 -16.19 -11.22 -0.12
C THR A 247 -15.19 -10.07 -0.30
N MET A 248 -13.99 -10.37 -0.78
CA MET A 248 -12.96 -9.38 -1.05
C MET A 248 -13.29 -8.51 -2.25
N GLN A 249 -13.92 -9.09 -3.29
CA GLN A 249 -14.37 -8.33 -4.44
C GLN A 249 -15.42 -7.29 -4.03
N TYR A 250 -16.39 -7.67 -3.19
CA TYR A 250 -17.36 -6.74 -2.63
C TYR A 250 -16.68 -5.64 -1.81
N ALA A 251 -15.87 -6.01 -0.82
CA ALA A 251 -15.25 -5.07 0.09
C ALA A 251 -14.29 -4.08 -0.62
N LEU A 252 -13.48 -4.56 -1.57
CA LEU A 252 -12.45 -3.76 -2.24
C LEU A 252 -12.90 -3.16 -3.58
N SER A 253 -14.15 -3.40 -3.98
CA SER A 253 -14.81 -2.65 -5.06
C SER A 253 -15.63 -1.47 -4.54
N GLY A 254 -15.79 -1.31 -3.22
CA GLY A 254 -16.35 -0.11 -2.62
C GLY A 254 -15.31 1.00 -2.44
N LYS A 255 -15.80 2.18 -2.08
CA LYS A 255 -15.00 3.33 -1.66
C LYS A 255 -15.31 3.65 -0.21
N LEU A 256 -14.32 4.13 0.52
CA LEU A 256 -14.47 4.49 1.94
C LEU A 256 -15.47 5.64 2.12
N TRP A 257 -15.67 6.51 1.13
CA TRP A 257 -16.72 7.52 1.18
C TRP A 257 -18.14 6.96 1.10
N ASP A 258 -18.34 5.70 0.66
CA ASP A 258 -19.66 5.08 0.60
C ASP A 258 -20.20 4.74 1.99
N THR A 259 -19.31 4.62 2.99
CA THR A 259 -19.63 4.25 4.38
C THR A 259 -19.12 5.27 5.41
N ASN A 260 -18.45 6.34 4.96
CA ASN A 260 -17.93 7.39 5.83
C ASN A 260 -18.30 8.77 5.26
N ASP A 261 -19.19 9.48 5.96
CA ASP A 261 -19.69 10.79 5.55
C ASP A 261 -18.57 11.77 5.22
N SER A 262 -18.74 12.50 4.12
CA SER A 262 -17.88 13.62 3.78
C SER A 262 -18.21 14.84 4.64
N LEU A 263 -17.17 15.58 5.00
CA LEU A 263 -17.30 16.81 5.78
C LEU A 263 -17.88 17.92 4.90
N ASN A 264 -18.73 18.78 5.49
CA ASN A 264 -19.19 19.98 4.79
C ASN A 264 -18.09 21.05 4.70
N ASP A 265 -18.29 22.09 3.88
CA ASP A 265 -17.28 23.13 3.62
C ASP A 265 -16.79 23.84 4.89
N VAL A 266 -17.67 24.05 5.88
CA VAL A 266 -17.33 24.72 7.15
C VAL A 266 -16.39 23.84 7.96
N GLU A 267 -16.67 22.54 8.04
CA GLU A 267 -15.84 21.56 8.72
C GLU A 267 -14.50 21.36 8.01
N GLN A 268 -14.50 21.28 6.68
CA GLN A 268 -13.28 21.20 5.88
C GLN A 268 -12.37 22.41 6.15
N GLU A 269 -12.92 23.63 6.14
CA GLU A 269 -12.15 24.84 6.40
C GLU A 269 -11.59 24.88 7.83
N LYS A 270 -12.35 24.39 8.82
CA LYS A 270 -11.88 24.24 10.21
C LYS A 270 -10.65 23.32 10.28
N TYR A 271 -10.70 22.15 9.64
CA TYR A 271 -9.57 21.22 9.64
C TYR A 271 -8.38 21.73 8.82
N ASN A 272 -8.62 22.42 7.71
CA ASN A 272 -7.55 23.06 6.93
C ASN A 272 -6.78 24.08 7.77
N LYS A 273 -7.49 24.97 8.51
CA LYS A 273 -6.87 25.92 9.43
C LYS A 273 -6.05 25.20 10.52
N LYS A 274 -6.60 24.13 11.10
CA LYS A 274 -5.91 23.33 12.12
C LYS A 274 -4.63 22.69 11.57
N GLN A 275 -4.71 22.00 10.44
CA GLN A 275 -3.56 21.33 9.83
C GLN A 275 -2.47 22.33 9.42
N LYS A 276 -2.85 23.50 8.86
CA LYS A 276 -1.91 24.56 8.51
C LYS A 276 -1.11 25.04 9.73
N ARG A 277 -1.76 25.21 10.88
CA ARG A 277 -1.06 25.58 12.14
C ARG A 277 -0.08 24.50 12.58
N VAL A 278 -0.47 23.22 12.51
CA VAL A 278 0.42 22.09 12.82
C VAL A 278 1.66 22.12 11.93
N LEU A 279 1.47 22.27 10.62
CA LEU A 279 2.58 22.31 9.66
C LEU A 279 3.54 23.48 9.91
N ILE A 280 3.01 24.68 10.19
CA ILE A 280 3.81 25.86 10.54
C ILE A 280 4.64 25.59 11.80
N TYR A 281 4.01 25.08 12.86
CA TYR A 281 4.69 24.78 14.12
C TYR A 281 5.87 23.80 13.92
N TYR A 282 5.63 22.68 13.25
CA TYR A 282 6.69 21.68 13.04
C TYR A 282 7.76 22.15 12.05
N ARG A 283 7.42 22.99 11.07
CA ARG A 283 8.40 23.62 10.17
C ARG A 283 9.33 24.56 10.94
N ILE A 284 8.78 25.41 11.81
CA ILE A 284 9.56 26.33 12.65
C ILE A 284 10.43 25.53 13.63
N ARG A 285 9.85 24.56 14.34
CA ARG A 285 10.58 23.69 15.27
C ARG A 285 11.75 22.97 14.58
N GLY A 286 11.53 22.44 13.38
CA GLY A 286 12.57 21.79 12.58
C GLY A 286 13.69 22.76 12.14
N ALA A 287 13.33 23.99 11.74
CA ALA A 287 14.29 25.02 11.37
C ALA A 287 15.16 25.47 12.55
N ILE A 288 14.62 25.49 13.78
CA ILE A 288 15.35 25.83 15.01
C ILE A 288 16.21 24.64 15.49
N ALA A 289 15.69 23.40 15.42
CA ALA A 289 16.38 22.22 15.92
C ALA A 289 17.60 21.81 15.05
N LYS A 290 17.55 22.04 13.73
CA LYS A 290 18.67 21.73 12.81
C LYS A 290 19.99 22.41 13.16
N PRO A 291 20.06 23.74 13.37
CA PRO A 291 21.29 24.41 13.79
C PRO A 291 21.74 23.98 15.20
N ILE A 292 20.81 23.74 16.12
CA ILE A 292 21.14 23.27 17.48
C ILE A 292 21.76 21.87 17.45
N LYS A 293 21.23 20.92 16.67
CA LYS A 293 21.85 19.59 16.47
C LYS A 293 23.23 19.69 15.82
N LYS A 294 23.46 20.66 14.93
CA LYS A 294 24.77 20.90 14.31
C LYS A 294 25.79 21.49 15.29
N ILE A 295 25.32 22.23 16.31
CA ILE A 295 26.14 22.81 17.38
C ILE A 295 26.44 21.77 18.48
N ILE A 296 25.46 20.95 18.85
CA ILE A 296 25.58 19.97 19.94
C ILE A 296 26.17 18.62 19.45
N GLY A 297 25.96 18.27 18.18
CA GLY A 297 26.45 17.02 17.56
C GLY A 297 27.87 17.09 16.98
N ARG A 298 28.78 17.81 17.65
CA ARG A 298 30.23 17.66 17.44
C ARG A 298 30.86 17.01 18.68
N LYS A 299 30.74 15.68 18.74
CA LYS A 299 31.83 14.73 19.03
C LYS A 299 31.46 13.42 18.34
#